data_AF-A0A645HSS1-F1
#
_entry.id   AF-A0A645HSS1-F1
#
_cell.length_a   1.000
_cell.length_b   1.000
_cell.length_c   1.000
_cell.angle_alpha   90.00
_cell.angle_beta   90.00
_cell.angle_gamma   90.00
#
_symmetry.space_group_name_H-M   'P 1'
#
loop_
_entity.id
_entity.type
_entity.pdbx_description
1 polymer ?
#
loop_
_entity_poly.entity_id
_entity_poly.type
_entity_poly.pdbx_seq_one_letter_code
_entity_poly.pdbx_strand_id
1 'polypeptide(L)' 'MEGYNHQLITPIIAEGDAMGAIIFLSKDKKMGEVEGKLAQTAAGFLGRQMEQ' A
#
# COMPACT_ATOMS: atom_id res chain seq x y z
N MET A 1 -21.06 0.45 13.55
CA MET A 1 -20.07 0.81 12.50
C MET A 1 -19.57 -0.49 11.89
N GLU A 2 -19.92 -0.80 10.65
CA GLU A 2 -19.26 -1.91 9.96
C GLU A 2 -17.83 -1.50 9.62
N GLY A 3 -16.85 -2.08 10.31
CA GLY A 3 -15.43 -1.85 10.05
C GLY A 3 -14.93 -2.60 8.82
N TYR A 4 -13.74 -2.24 8.34
CA TYR A 4 -12.99 -3.03 7.38
C TYR A 4 -12.26 -4.15 8.14
N ASN A 5 -12.64 -5.41 7.90
CA ASN A 5 -12.04 -6.55 8.62
C ASN A 5 -10.72 -7.03 8.00
N HIS A 6 -10.38 -6.49 6.82
CA HIS A 6 -9.16 -6.82 6.10
C HIS A 6 -8.49 -5.55 5.59
N GLN A 7 -7.18 -5.47 5.79
CA GLN A 7 -6.36 -4.35 5.35
C GLN A 7 -4.98 -4.82 4.90
N LEU A 8 -4.41 -4.09 3.95
CA LEU A 8 -3.01 -4.19 3.55
C LEU A 8 -2.47 -2.79 3.38
N ILE A 9 -1.36 -2.52 4.05
CA ILE A 9 -0.72 -1.20 4.09
C ILE A 9 0.70 -1.39 3.59
N THR A 10 1.09 -0.64 2.57
CA THR A 10 2.47 -0.62 2.05
C THR A 10 2.96 0.82 2.06
N PRO A 11 4.02 1.15 2.84
CA PRO A 11 4.55 2.50 2.88
C PRO A 11 5.18 2.88 1.53
N ILE A 12 5.05 4.14 1.17
CA ILE A 12 5.75 4.77 0.06
C ILE A 12 7.05 5.32 0.64
N ILE A 13 8.17 4.73 0.23
CA ILE A 13 9.51 5.16 0.65
C ILE A 13 10.14 5.95 -0.49
N ALA A 14 10.67 7.13 -0.18
CA ALA A 14 11.45 7.97 -1.08
C ALA A 14 12.63 8.57 -0.30
N GLU A 15 13.83 8.54 -0.87
CA GLU A 15 15.08 9.04 -0.25
C GLU A 15 15.36 8.46 1.15
N GLY A 16 14.86 7.25 1.43
CA GLY A 16 15.00 6.59 2.73
C GLY A 16 14.00 7.04 3.79
N ASP A 17 13.06 7.94 3.48
CA ASP A 17 11.99 8.38 4.38
C ASP A 17 10.60 7.89 3.92
N ALA A 18 9.68 7.75 4.88
CA ALA A 18 8.31 7.33 4.63
C ALA A 18 7.42 8.53 4.31
N MET A 19 7.14 8.74 3.02
CA MET A 19 6.38 9.89 2.52
C MET A 19 4.85 9.67 2.53
N GLY A 20 4.41 8.42 2.61
CA GLY A 20 2.99 8.07 2.57
C GLY A 20 2.75 6.56 2.59
N ALA A 21 1.55 6.11 2.20
CA ALA A 21 1.23 4.69 2.10
C ALA A 21 0.16 4.39 1.05
N ILE A 22 0.25 3.21 0.43
CA ILE A 22 -0.83 2.56 -0.30
C ILE A 22 -1.63 1.72 0.68
N ILE A 23 -2.94 1.93 0.73
CA ILE A 23 -3.85 1.23 1.65
C ILE A 23 -4.95 0.55 0.84
N PHE A 24 -5.06 -0.77 0.97
CA PHE A 24 -6.22 -1.54 0.53
C PHE A 24 -7.06 -1.93 1.73
N LEU A 25 -8.37 -1.69 1.63
CA LEU A 25 -9.35 -2.00 2.67
C LEU A 25 -10.44 -2.89 2.08
N SER A 26 -10.87 -3.89 2.85
CA SER A 26 -12.02 -4.70 2.50
C SER A 26 -12.77 -5.14 3.75
N LYS A 27 -14.08 -5.27 3.62
CA LYS A 27 -14.93 -5.86 4.67
C LYS A 27 -14.85 -7.39 4.68
N ASP A 28 -14.68 -8.00 3.50
CA ASP A 28 -14.93 -9.43 3.30
C ASP A 28 -13.77 -10.17 2.62
N LYS A 29 -12.87 -9.46 1.93
CA LYS A 29 -11.76 -10.06 1.18
C LYS A 29 -10.45 -9.96 1.96
N LYS A 30 -9.88 -11.11 2.35
CA LYS A 30 -8.51 -11.18 2.87
C LYS A 30 -7.51 -10.70 1.82
N MET A 31 -6.53 -9.92 2.24
CA MET A 31 -5.44 -9.46 1.39
C MET A 31 -4.43 -10.59 1.23
N GLY A 32 -4.12 -10.96 -0.01
CA GLY A 32 -3.20 -12.03 -0.34
C GLY A 32 -1.95 -11.52 -1.04
N GLU A 33 -1.21 -12.46 -1.64
CA GLU A 33 0.02 -12.16 -2.37
C GLU A 33 -0.21 -11.19 -3.54
N VAL A 34 -1.32 -11.34 -4.26
CA VAL A 34 -1.66 -10.48 -5.40
C VAL A 34 -1.84 -9.03 -4.95
N GLU A 35 -2.66 -8.79 -3.92
CA GLU A 35 -2.86 -7.46 -3.36
C GLU A 35 -1.55 -6.87 -2.81
N GLY A 36 -0.73 -7.69 -2.16
CA GLY A 36 0.58 -7.27 -1.64
C GLY A 36 1.53 -6.82 -2.75
N LYS A 37 1.65 -7.60 -3.83
CA LYS A 37 2.51 -7.26 -4.97
C LYS A 37 2.01 -6.04 -5.73
N LEU A 38 0.70 -5.88 -5.86
CA LEU A 38 0.11 -4.68 -6.46
C LEU A 38 0.42 -3.43 -5.63
N ALA A 39 0.21 -3.49 -4.31
CA ALA A 39 0.50 -2.37 -3.42
C ALA A 39 2.00 -2.02 -3.38
N GLN A 40 2.89 -3.02 -3.36
CA GLN A 40 4.34 -2.82 -3.48
C GLN A 40 4.73 -2.17 -4.80
N THR A 41 4.13 -2.59 -5.91
CA THR A 41 4.40 -2.01 -7.23
C THR A 41 3.96 -0.56 -7.30
N ALA A 42 2.76 -0.25 -6.79
CA ALA A 42 2.24 1.11 -6.73
C ALA A 42 3.10 2.00 -5.81
N ALA A 43 3.45 1.52 -4.62
CA ALA A 43 4.29 2.27 -3.68
C ALA A 43 5.69 2.54 -4.26
N GLY A 44 6.32 1.54 -4.87
CA GLY A 44 7.62 1.72 -5.52
C GLY A 44 7.56 2.61 -6.76
N PHE A 45 6.47 2.59 -7.52
CA PHE A 45 6.27 3.51 -8.64
C PHE A 45 6.18 4.96 -8.15
N LEU A 46 5.34 5.24 -7.16
CA LEU A 46 5.17 6.58 -6.60
C LEU A 46 6.42 7.09 -5.88
N GLY A 47 7.11 6.24 -5.10
CA GLY A 47 8.36 6.60 -4.43
C GLY A 47 9.40 7.12 -5.43
N ARG A 48 9.60 6.43 -6.55
CA ARG A 48 10.49 6.90 -7.63
C ARG A 48 10.04 8.20 -8.31
N GLN A 49 8.76 8.54 -8.30
CA GLN A 49 8.28 9.83 -8.83
C GLN A 49 8.53 10.98 -7.82
N MET A 50 8.72 10.67 -6.54
CA MET A 50 9.02 11.65 -5.50
C MET A 50 10.51 11.95 -5.37
N GLU A 51 11.37 11.02 -5.80
CA GLU A 51 12.85 11.15 -5.83
C GLU A 51 13.38 11.89 -7.07
N GLN A 52 12.50 12.27 -8.01
CA GLN A 52 12.85 12.98 -9.25
C GLN A 52 12.39 14.44 -9.18
#